data_AF-A0A6P0NDG8-F1
#
_entry.id   AF-A0A6P0NDG8-F1
#
_cell.length_a   1.000
_cell.length_b   1.000
_cell.length_c   1.000
_cell.angle_alpha   90.00
_cell.angle_beta   90.00
_cell.angle_gamma   90.00
#
_symmetry.space_group_name_H-M   'P 1'
#
loop_
_entity.id
_entity.type
_entity.pdbx_description
1 polymer ?
#
loop_
_entity_poly.entity_id
_entity_poly.type
_entity_poly.pdbx_seq_one_letter_code
_entity_poly.pdbx_strand_id
1 'polypeptide(L)'
;KGAPGKRKGAGGRNDCPPGKFIALVPGTNFGLATSERPTFWIYISYSDNRKIQAEFRLRNKELKEVYKETFTLQNTPGIVKITLPETVSPLVVEDFYRWRLSVICNPTDPLDNDFVSGGVERISITDDLEQQLEGKNPRERIVVYAKQGLWFDALTALAELRLANPQDKSLDEDWMELLQQVGLKEIDSKPLVDCCTVE
;
A
#
# COMPACT_ATOMS: atom_id res chain seq x y z
N LYS A 1 -18.84 3.69 -2.03
CA LYS A 1 -18.54 2.43 -2.76
C LYS A 1 -17.39 1.73 -2.04
N GLY A 2 -17.37 0.41 -1.96
CA GLY A 2 -16.28 -0.36 -1.35
C GLY A 2 -15.92 -1.56 -2.21
N ALA A 3 -14.70 -2.05 -2.09
CA ALA A 3 -14.23 -3.22 -2.83
C ALA A 3 -14.19 -4.44 -1.89
N PRO A 4 -14.63 -5.64 -2.34
CA PRO A 4 -14.36 -6.86 -1.60
C PRO A 4 -12.86 -7.05 -1.44
N GLY A 5 -12.40 -7.35 -0.23
CA GLY A 5 -11.03 -7.79 0.00
C GLY A 5 -10.67 -7.93 1.47
N LYS A 6 -9.42 -8.32 1.71
CA LYS A 6 -8.90 -8.69 3.03
C LYS A 6 -7.89 -7.65 3.48
N ARG A 7 -8.31 -6.76 4.37
CA ARG A 7 -7.45 -5.68 4.88
C ARG A 7 -6.45 -6.15 5.92
N LYS A 8 -6.79 -7.18 6.70
CA LYS A 8 -5.96 -7.77 7.76
C LYS A 8 -5.76 -9.27 7.49
N GLY A 9 -4.50 -9.70 7.45
CA GLY A 9 -4.08 -11.09 7.49
C GLY A 9 -3.64 -11.48 8.89
N ALA A 10 -4.01 -12.69 9.29
CA ALA A 10 -3.50 -13.36 10.47
C ALA A 10 -2.98 -14.70 9.93
N GLY A 11 -1.68 -14.97 10.09
CA GLY A 11 -0.95 -16.06 9.43
C GLY A 11 -1.75 -17.36 9.22
N GLY A 12 -1.49 -18.01 8.07
CA GLY A 12 -2.23 -19.17 7.58
C GLY A 12 -2.21 -20.39 8.51
N ARG A 13 -3.06 -21.38 8.20
CA ARG A 13 -3.14 -22.62 8.97
C ARG A 13 -1.84 -23.42 8.82
N ASN A 14 -1.29 -23.86 9.94
CA ASN A 14 -0.21 -24.83 10.15
C ASN A 14 1.22 -24.56 9.60
N ASP A 15 1.40 -23.97 8.41
CA ASP A 15 2.75 -23.85 7.82
C ASP A 15 3.33 -22.41 7.80
N CYS A 16 2.48 -21.38 7.90
CA CYS A 16 2.98 -20.01 8.02
C CYS A 16 3.47 -19.72 9.44
N PRO A 17 4.61 -19.03 9.61
CA PRO A 17 4.94 -18.43 10.89
C PRO A 17 3.78 -17.55 11.41
N PRO A 18 3.63 -17.39 12.73
CA PRO A 18 2.69 -16.42 13.25
C PRO A 18 3.12 -15.01 12.82
N GLY A 19 2.23 -14.30 12.15
CA GLY A 19 2.47 -12.95 11.67
C GLY A 19 1.16 -12.25 11.30
N LYS A 20 1.25 -10.93 11.16
CA LYS A 20 0.15 -10.05 10.76
C LYS A 20 0.54 -9.23 9.56
N PHE A 21 -0.38 -9.13 8.63
CA PHE A 21 -0.32 -8.25 7.48
C PHE A 21 -1.46 -7.27 7.57
N ILE A 22 -1.19 -6.00 7.34
CA ILE A 22 -2.25 -4.99 7.31
C ILE A 22 -2.05 -4.13 6.08
N ALA A 23 -3.01 -4.18 5.17
CA ALA A 23 -3.07 -3.27 4.03
C ALA A 23 -3.40 -1.85 4.51
N LEU A 24 -2.56 -0.88 4.15
CA LEU A 24 -2.83 0.53 4.39
C LEU A 24 -3.78 1.06 3.29
N VAL A 25 -5.01 0.56 3.31
CA VAL A 25 -6.15 1.04 2.51
C VAL A 25 -7.27 1.48 3.44
N PRO A 26 -8.26 2.28 3.00
CA PRO A 26 -9.42 2.64 3.82
C PRO A 26 -10.25 1.43 4.26
N GLY A 27 -11.18 1.62 5.20
CA GLY A 27 -12.09 0.55 5.66
C GLY A 27 -13.00 -0.03 4.56
N THR A 28 -13.20 0.72 3.47
CA THR A 28 -13.86 0.28 2.24
C THR A 28 -13.00 -0.65 1.37
N ASN A 29 -11.74 -0.88 1.78
CA ASN A 29 -10.74 -1.68 1.10
C ASN A 29 -10.39 -1.19 -0.32
N PHE A 30 -10.56 0.13 -0.54
CA PHE A 30 -10.52 0.79 -1.83
C PHE A 30 -10.04 2.24 -1.69
N GLY A 31 -9.26 2.72 -2.66
CA GLY A 31 -8.86 4.13 -2.75
C GLY A 31 -8.65 4.59 -4.19
N LEU A 32 -8.64 5.91 -4.40
CA LEU A 32 -8.35 6.53 -5.70
C LEU A 32 -6.87 6.87 -5.80
N ALA A 33 -6.37 6.89 -7.04
CA ALA A 33 -5.04 7.35 -7.38
C ALA A 33 -5.03 8.25 -8.62
N THR A 34 -4.21 9.30 -8.64
CA THR A 34 -3.88 10.02 -9.89
C THR A 34 -2.56 9.55 -10.50
N SER A 35 -1.65 9.02 -9.65
CA SER A 35 -0.38 8.45 -10.12
C SER A 35 -0.57 7.35 -11.16
N GLU A 36 0.29 7.39 -12.18
CA GLU A 36 0.37 6.39 -13.24
C GLU A 36 0.71 4.99 -12.71
N ARG A 37 1.45 4.96 -11.60
CA ARG A 37 2.01 3.79 -10.93
C ARG A 37 1.85 4.00 -9.42
N PRO A 38 0.65 3.79 -8.86
CA PRO A 38 0.43 4.03 -7.45
C PRO A 38 1.32 3.13 -6.59
N THR A 39 1.72 3.65 -5.44
CA THR A 39 2.47 2.90 -4.43
C THR A 39 1.51 2.26 -3.43
N PHE A 40 1.71 0.97 -3.19
CA PHE A 40 0.94 0.18 -2.24
C PHE A 40 1.72 0.06 -0.93
N TRP A 41 1.05 0.36 0.18
CA TRP A 41 1.67 0.33 1.50
C TRP A 41 1.07 -0.79 2.36
N ILE A 42 1.93 -1.59 2.98
CA ILE A 42 1.53 -2.75 3.78
C ILE A 42 2.37 -2.79 5.06
N TYR A 43 1.74 -2.99 6.21
CA TYR A 43 2.46 -3.36 7.43
C TYR A 43 2.70 -4.87 7.46
N ILE A 44 3.95 -5.24 7.73
CA ILE A 44 4.41 -6.63 7.83
C ILE A 44 5.00 -6.82 9.22
N SER A 45 4.48 -7.80 9.97
CA SER A 45 4.96 -8.09 11.32
C SER A 45 5.97 -9.24 11.41
N TYR A 46 6.32 -9.89 10.29
CA TYR A 46 7.34 -10.93 10.32
C TYR A 46 8.71 -10.36 10.65
N SER A 47 9.52 -11.18 11.31
CA SER A 47 10.94 -10.90 11.51
C SER A 47 11.75 -11.41 10.32
N ASP A 48 12.78 -10.66 9.96
CA ASP A 48 13.74 -10.93 8.86
C ASP A 48 14.44 -12.32 8.95
N ASN A 49 14.44 -12.95 10.12
CA ASN A 49 15.18 -14.19 10.39
C ASN A 49 14.70 -15.47 9.67
N ARG A 50 13.70 -15.40 8.77
CA ARG A 50 13.09 -16.59 8.15
C ARG A 50 13.15 -16.65 6.62
N LYS A 51 13.78 -15.68 5.94
CA LYS A 51 13.80 -15.60 4.45
C LYS A 51 12.42 -15.88 3.84
N ILE A 52 11.40 -15.23 4.39
CA ILE A 52 10.02 -15.44 3.96
C ILE A 52 9.84 -14.78 2.61
N GLN A 53 9.33 -15.53 1.63
CA GLN A 53 8.95 -14.97 0.34
C GLN A 53 7.54 -14.39 0.40
N ALA A 54 7.28 -13.34 -0.35
CA ALA A 54 5.95 -12.82 -0.59
C ALA A 54 5.77 -12.47 -2.07
N GLU A 55 4.54 -12.62 -2.55
CA GLU A 55 4.13 -12.32 -3.93
C GLU A 55 3.19 -11.11 -3.91
N PHE A 56 3.53 -10.08 -4.67
CA PHE A 56 2.60 -9.01 -5.02
C PHE A 56 1.99 -9.30 -6.38
N ARG A 57 0.67 -9.13 -6.50
CA ARG A 57 -0.05 -9.32 -7.76
C ARG A 57 -1.06 -8.22 -7.97
N LEU A 58 -1.08 -7.65 -9.17
CA LEU A 58 -2.05 -6.67 -9.62
C LEU A 58 -2.84 -7.24 -10.81
N ARG A 59 -4.17 -7.12 -10.75
CA ARG A 59 -5.09 -7.53 -11.81
C ARG A 59 -6.03 -6.39 -12.16
N ASN A 60 -6.42 -6.31 -13.43
CA ASN A 60 -7.45 -5.37 -13.86
C ASN A 60 -8.87 -5.87 -13.51
N LYS A 61 -9.90 -5.14 -13.93
CA LYS A 61 -11.30 -5.48 -13.67
C LYS A 61 -11.76 -6.81 -14.29
N GLU A 62 -11.16 -7.22 -15.41
CA GLU A 62 -11.38 -8.55 -16.03
C GLU A 62 -10.58 -9.67 -15.36
N LEU A 63 -9.90 -9.40 -14.23
CA LEU A 63 -9.03 -10.31 -13.51
C LEU A 63 -7.78 -10.78 -14.29
N LYS A 64 -7.45 -10.09 -15.39
CA LYS A 64 -6.21 -10.31 -16.13
C LYS A 64 -5.04 -9.77 -15.32
N GLU A 65 -3.97 -10.54 -15.25
CA GLU A 65 -2.73 -10.14 -14.58
C GLU A 65 -2.07 -8.98 -15.32
N VAL A 66 -1.82 -7.90 -14.59
CA VAL A 66 -1.14 -6.68 -15.05
C VAL A 66 0.31 -6.68 -14.57
N TYR A 67 0.52 -7.15 -13.34
CA TYR A 67 1.84 -7.23 -12.74
C TYR A 67 1.87 -8.34 -11.68
N LYS A 68 3.02 -9.00 -11.56
CA LYS A 68 3.32 -9.98 -10.54
C LYS A 68 4.81 -9.91 -10.24
N GLU A 69 5.15 -9.93 -8.95
CA GLU A 69 6.53 -9.91 -8.47
C GLU A 69 6.63 -10.76 -7.21
N THR A 70 7.73 -11.48 -7.06
CA THR A 70 8.08 -12.18 -5.83
C THR A 70 9.30 -11.50 -5.20
N PHE A 71 9.28 -11.34 -3.89
CA PHE A 71 10.38 -10.73 -3.14
C PHE A 71 10.62 -11.48 -1.85
N THR A 72 11.87 -11.48 -1.41
CA THR A 72 12.24 -11.95 -0.08
C THR A 72 12.03 -10.81 0.92
N LEU A 73 11.25 -11.05 1.98
CA LEU A 73 11.05 -10.09 3.06
C LEU A 73 12.36 -9.88 3.83
N GLN A 74 12.80 -8.63 3.90
CA GLN A 74 14.00 -8.19 4.63
C GLN A 74 13.71 -6.90 5.40
N ASN A 75 14.47 -6.60 6.45
CA ASN A 75 14.31 -5.38 7.27
C ASN A 75 12.89 -5.21 7.88
N THR A 76 12.22 -6.32 8.18
CA THR A 76 10.90 -6.36 8.84
C THR A 76 11.03 -6.80 10.31
N PRO A 77 10.17 -6.33 11.24
CA PRO A 77 8.83 -5.76 11.02
C PRO A 77 8.79 -4.25 10.70
N GLY A 78 7.83 -3.84 9.87
CA GLY A 78 7.66 -2.44 9.47
C GLY A 78 6.58 -2.24 8.40
N ILE A 79 6.35 -0.98 8.03
CA ILE A 79 5.48 -0.57 6.93
C ILE A 79 6.35 -0.47 5.67
N VAL A 80 6.00 -1.26 4.66
CA VAL A 80 6.75 -1.40 3.42
C VAL A 80 6.01 -0.74 2.27
N LYS A 81 6.76 -0.20 1.32
CA LYS A 81 6.23 0.30 0.04
C LYS A 81 6.44 -0.71 -1.08
N ILE A 82 5.46 -0.81 -1.97
CA ILE A 82 5.54 -1.58 -3.21
C ILE A 82 5.07 -0.67 -4.32
N THR A 83 5.96 -0.33 -5.24
CA THR A 83 5.67 0.53 -6.39
C THR A 83 5.85 -0.27 -7.66
N LEU A 84 4.97 -0.07 -8.65
CA LEU A 84 5.12 -0.73 -9.95
C LEU A 84 6.39 -0.20 -10.64
N PRO A 85 7.29 -1.07 -11.15
CA PRO A 85 8.48 -0.63 -11.84
C PRO A 85 8.12 0.09 -13.13
N GLU A 86 9.03 0.93 -13.63
CA GLU A 86 8.82 1.70 -14.87
C GLU A 86 8.57 0.82 -16.10
N THR A 87 9.00 -0.45 -16.06
CA THR A 87 8.81 -1.44 -17.12
C THR A 87 7.36 -1.90 -17.30
N VAL A 88 6.51 -1.77 -16.28
CA VAL A 88 5.07 -2.03 -16.41
C VAL A 88 4.44 -0.92 -17.26
N SER A 89 3.31 -1.11 -17.93
CA SER A 89 2.62 0.04 -18.54
C SER A 89 1.89 0.87 -17.47
N PRO A 90 1.78 2.20 -17.62
CA PRO A 90 0.91 3.01 -16.75
C PRO A 90 -0.48 2.39 -16.62
N LEU A 91 -1.07 2.45 -15.43
CA LEU A 91 -2.45 1.97 -15.24
C LEU A 91 -3.40 2.81 -16.11
N VAL A 92 -4.46 2.22 -16.63
CA VAL A 92 -5.41 2.96 -17.46
C VAL A 92 -6.26 3.88 -16.57
N VAL A 93 -6.44 5.12 -17.02
CA VAL A 93 -7.30 6.12 -16.36
C VAL A 93 -8.78 5.69 -16.46
N GLU A 94 -9.56 5.96 -15.42
CA GLU A 94 -10.93 5.48 -15.21
C GLU A 94 -11.06 3.95 -15.21
N ASP A 95 -10.01 3.24 -14.78
CA ASP A 95 -10.01 1.79 -14.68
C ASP A 95 -9.66 1.29 -13.28
N PHE A 96 -10.24 0.14 -12.95
CA PHE A 96 -10.18 -0.45 -11.61
C PHE A 96 -9.26 -1.65 -11.56
N TYR A 97 -8.42 -1.70 -10.54
CA TYR A 97 -7.44 -2.75 -10.31
C TYR A 97 -7.60 -3.34 -8.92
N ARG A 98 -7.36 -4.65 -8.83
CA ARG A 98 -7.29 -5.41 -7.58
C ARG A 98 -5.85 -5.82 -7.36
N TRP A 99 -5.31 -5.47 -6.21
CA TRP A 99 -4.00 -5.90 -5.79
C TRP A 99 -4.10 -6.89 -4.63
N ARG A 100 -3.12 -7.79 -4.54
CA ARG A 100 -2.98 -8.75 -3.45
C ARG A 100 -1.50 -8.90 -3.10
N LEU A 101 -1.22 -8.91 -1.80
CA LEU A 101 0.05 -9.34 -1.24
C LEU A 101 -0.16 -10.67 -0.53
N SER A 102 0.55 -11.72 -0.94
CA SER A 102 0.45 -13.04 -0.31
C SER A 102 1.82 -13.46 0.22
N VAL A 103 1.85 -14.13 1.36
CA VAL A 103 3.06 -14.74 1.91
C VAL A 103 3.19 -16.14 1.36
N ILE A 104 4.32 -16.49 0.78
CA ILE A 104 4.57 -17.83 0.28
C ILE A 104 5.15 -18.65 1.44
N CYS A 105 4.28 -19.35 2.17
CA CYS A 105 4.69 -20.26 3.25
C CYS A 105 4.85 -21.68 2.73
N ASN A 106 3.90 -22.10 1.88
CA ASN A 106 3.95 -23.38 1.20
C ASN A 106 3.83 -23.15 -0.32
N PRO A 107 4.92 -23.29 -1.09
CA PRO A 107 4.88 -23.07 -2.54
C PRO A 107 4.06 -24.15 -3.27
N THR A 108 3.80 -25.30 -2.63
CA THR A 108 3.02 -26.40 -3.21
C THR A 108 1.52 -26.27 -2.96
N ASP A 109 1.10 -25.44 -1.99
CA ASP A 109 -0.31 -25.11 -1.74
C ASP A 109 -0.54 -23.60 -1.57
N PRO A 110 -0.71 -22.86 -2.69
CA PRO A 110 -0.92 -21.42 -2.64
C PRO A 110 -2.24 -20.97 -1.99
N LEU A 111 -3.19 -21.87 -1.75
CA LEU A 111 -4.50 -21.52 -1.19
C LEU A 111 -4.44 -21.30 0.32
N ASP A 112 -3.45 -21.88 1.00
CA ASP A 112 -3.21 -21.73 2.43
C ASP A 112 -2.36 -20.51 2.81
N ASN A 113 -1.82 -19.80 1.81
CA ASN A 113 -1.03 -18.60 2.01
C ASN A 113 -1.88 -17.45 2.57
N ASP A 114 -1.44 -16.86 3.68
CA ASP A 114 -2.06 -15.65 4.21
C ASP A 114 -1.83 -14.48 3.24
N PHE A 115 -2.83 -13.60 3.13
CA PHE A 115 -2.81 -12.50 2.19
C PHE A 115 -3.57 -11.29 2.70
N VAL A 116 -3.20 -10.13 2.17
CA VAL A 116 -4.00 -8.91 2.20
C VAL A 116 -4.27 -8.43 0.78
N SER A 117 -5.34 -7.67 0.58
CA SER A 117 -5.73 -7.19 -0.73
C SER A 117 -6.45 -5.85 -0.66
N GLY A 118 -6.44 -5.12 -1.76
CA GLY A 118 -7.13 -3.83 -1.89
C GLY A 118 -7.55 -3.55 -3.33
N GLY A 119 -8.40 -2.54 -3.49
CA GLY A 119 -8.73 -1.96 -4.78
C GLY A 119 -8.06 -0.60 -4.97
N VAL A 120 -7.65 -0.31 -6.20
CA VAL A 120 -7.26 1.03 -6.64
C VAL A 120 -7.97 1.36 -7.94
N GLU A 121 -8.49 2.57 -8.06
CA GLU A 121 -8.98 3.12 -9.32
C GLU A 121 -8.10 4.31 -9.68
N ARG A 122 -7.51 4.27 -10.89
CA ARG A 122 -6.74 5.42 -11.39
C ARG A 122 -7.74 6.39 -12.02
N ILE A 123 -7.73 7.64 -11.58
CA ILE A 123 -8.56 8.70 -12.16
C ILE A 123 -7.69 9.73 -12.88
N SER A 124 -8.27 10.53 -13.77
CA SER A 124 -7.57 11.66 -14.37
C SER A 124 -7.30 12.75 -13.33
N ILE A 125 -6.19 13.47 -13.52
CA ILE A 125 -6.04 14.78 -12.89
C ILE A 125 -6.98 15.75 -13.62
N THR A 126 -7.82 16.47 -12.87
CA THR A 126 -8.76 17.47 -13.41
C THR A 126 -8.15 18.87 -13.30
N ASP A 127 -8.58 19.79 -14.16
CA ASP A 127 -8.15 21.19 -14.09
C ASP A 127 -8.40 21.81 -12.70
N ASP A 128 -9.52 21.46 -12.06
CA ASP A 128 -9.84 21.89 -10.68
C ASP A 128 -8.83 21.34 -9.66
N LEU A 129 -8.44 20.08 -9.80
CA LEU A 129 -7.42 19.48 -8.94
C LEU A 129 -6.05 20.13 -9.16
N GLU A 130 -5.67 20.41 -10.41
CA GLU A 130 -4.43 21.13 -10.73
C GLU A 130 -4.40 22.51 -10.09
N GLN A 131 -5.49 23.29 -10.25
CA GLN A 131 -5.62 24.61 -9.63
C GLN A 131 -5.58 24.54 -8.10
N GLN A 132 -6.19 23.51 -7.50
CA GLN A 132 -6.11 23.30 -6.06
C GLN A 132 -4.71 22.90 -5.60
N LEU A 133 -3.85 22.35 -6.44
CA LEU A 133 -2.47 21.98 -6.08
C LEU A 133 -1.46 23.11 -6.34
N GLU A 134 -1.80 24.07 -7.20
CA GLU A 134 -0.93 25.17 -7.59
C GLU A 134 -0.49 26.02 -6.39
N GLY A 135 0.81 26.32 -6.31
CA GLY A 135 1.40 27.14 -5.25
C GLY A 135 1.43 26.50 -3.86
N LYS A 136 0.90 25.27 -3.68
CA LYS A 136 0.89 24.58 -2.39
C LYS A 136 2.22 23.92 -2.07
N ASN A 137 2.62 24.00 -0.81
CA ASN A 137 3.76 23.25 -0.30
C ASN A 137 3.42 21.74 -0.19
N PRO A 138 4.43 20.85 -0.03
CA PRO A 138 4.20 19.40 0.01
C PRO A 138 3.14 18.95 1.03
N ARG A 139 3.12 19.52 2.24
CA ARG A 139 2.16 19.18 3.29
C ARG A 139 0.74 19.63 2.93
N GLU A 140 0.59 20.81 2.35
CA GLU A 140 -0.71 21.32 1.87
C GLU A 140 -1.28 20.49 0.71
N ARG A 141 -0.41 19.99 -0.19
CA ARG A 141 -0.83 19.09 -1.28
C ARG A 141 -1.39 17.77 -0.75
N ILE A 142 -0.80 17.21 0.31
CA ILE A 142 -1.33 16.01 0.99
C ILE A 142 -2.76 16.23 1.47
N VAL A 143 -3.05 17.40 2.06
CA VAL A 143 -4.41 17.75 2.51
C VAL A 143 -5.40 17.81 1.35
N VAL A 144 -4.98 18.34 0.19
CA VAL A 144 -5.83 18.34 -1.03
C VAL A 144 -6.11 16.92 -1.49
N TYR A 145 -5.07 16.07 -1.61
CA TYR A 145 -5.24 14.67 -2.01
C TYR A 145 -6.20 13.93 -1.07
N ALA A 146 -6.03 14.09 0.25
CA ALA A 146 -6.89 13.45 1.24
C ALA A 146 -8.36 13.90 1.11
N LYS A 147 -8.62 15.20 0.91
CA LYS A 147 -9.98 15.74 0.72
C LYS A 147 -10.65 15.24 -0.55
N GLN A 148 -9.88 15.02 -1.60
CA GLN A 148 -10.36 14.49 -2.88
C GLN A 148 -10.51 12.96 -2.89
N GLY A 149 -10.17 12.28 -1.78
CA GLY A 149 -10.23 10.82 -1.69
C GLY A 149 -9.11 10.09 -2.45
N LEU A 150 -8.07 10.82 -2.87
CA LEU A 150 -6.86 10.33 -3.52
C LEU A 150 -5.95 9.65 -2.49
N TRP A 151 -6.45 8.55 -1.92
CA TRP A 151 -5.84 7.84 -0.81
C TRP A 151 -4.39 7.44 -1.09
N PHE A 152 -4.13 6.89 -2.28
CA PHE A 152 -2.79 6.40 -2.61
C PHE A 152 -1.79 7.55 -2.78
N ASP A 153 -2.20 8.67 -3.39
CA ASP A 153 -1.35 9.86 -3.53
C ASP A 153 -1.11 10.52 -2.17
N ALA A 154 -2.15 10.71 -1.35
CA ALA A 154 -2.04 11.31 -0.01
C ALA A 154 -1.13 10.50 0.92
N LEU A 155 -1.35 9.19 1.01
CA LEU A 155 -0.58 8.30 1.87
C LEU A 155 0.88 8.24 1.44
N THR A 156 1.14 8.13 0.13
CA THR A 156 2.49 8.05 -0.41
C THR A 156 3.25 9.35 -0.22
N ALA A 157 2.64 10.49 -0.55
CA ALA A 157 3.26 11.79 -0.37
C ALA A 157 3.58 12.07 1.11
N LEU A 158 2.71 11.68 2.04
CA LEU A 158 2.99 11.83 3.48
C LEU A 158 4.11 10.91 3.96
N ALA A 159 4.13 9.64 3.51
CA ALA A 159 5.19 8.72 3.86
C ALA A 159 6.57 9.20 3.34
N GLU A 160 6.63 9.68 2.10
CA GLU A 160 7.85 10.23 1.51
C GLU A 160 8.29 11.52 2.21
N LEU A 161 7.36 12.40 2.57
CA LEU A 161 7.67 13.62 3.29
C LEU A 161 8.25 13.34 4.69
N ARG A 162 7.74 12.30 5.38
CA ARG A 162 8.31 11.80 6.65
C ARG A 162 9.71 11.25 6.50
N LEU A 163 9.93 10.42 5.47
CA LEU A 163 11.26 9.86 5.18
C LEU A 163 12.28 10.96 4.87
N ALA A 164 11.86 12.01 4.17
CA ALA A 164 12.71 13.15 3.86
C ALA A 164 12.98 14.07 5.07
N ASN A 165 12.08 14.09 6.06
CA ASN A 165 12.15 14.99 7.22
C ASN A 165 11.95 14.24 8.55
N PRO A 166 12.86 13.30 8.92
CA PRO A 166 12.66 12.40 10.06
C PRO A 166 12.67 13.09 11.45
N GLN A 167 13.01 14.38 11.52
CA GLN A 167 13.00 15.16 12.75
C GLN A 167 11.73 16.02 12.92
N ASP A 168 10.89 16.11 11.88
CA ASP A 168 9.64 16.88 11.94
C ASP A 168 8.52 16.04 12.57
N LYS A 169 8.35 16.22 13.88
CA LYS A 169 7.33 15.52 14.67
C LYS A 169 5.90 15.81 14.20
N SER A 170 5.67 16.93 13.54
CA SER A 170 4.32 17.27 13.05
C SER A 170 3.89 16.35 11.90
N LEU A 171 4.84 15.74 11.18
CA LEU A 171 4.55 14.73 10.16
C LEU A 171 4.23 13.36 10.77
N ASP A 172 4.77 13.04 11.94
CA ASP A 172 4.37 11.85 12.69
C ASP A 172 2.93 11.95 13.18
N GLU A 173 2.54 13.13 13.67
CA GLU A 173 1.16 13.43 14.05
C GLU A 173 0.21 13.31 12.85
N ASP A 174 0.53 13.93 11.71
CA ASP A 174 -0.26 13.81 10.47
C ASP A 174 -0.44 12.36 10.03
N TRP A 175 0.62 11.54 10.13
CA TRP A 175 0.56 10.13 9.76
C TRP A 175 -0.33 9.34 10.70
N MET A 176 -0.21 9.59 12.01
CA MET A 176 -1.05 8.96 13.00
C MET A 176 -2.52 9.31 12.78
N GLU A 177 -2.82 10.58 12.56
CA GLU A 177 -4.19 11.03 12.28
C GLU A 177 -4.76 10.39 11.02
N LEU A 178 -4.02 10.41 9.91
CA LEU A 178 -4.46 9.83 8.64
C LEU A 178 -4.77 8.34 8.78
N LEU A 179 -3.91 7.57 9.47
CA LEU A 179 -4.13 6.15 9.69
C LEU A 179 -5.29 5.89 10.67
N GLN A 180 -5.45 6.71 11.70
CA GLN A 180 -6.55 6.58 12.65
C GLN A 180 -7.90 6.86 12.01
N GLN A 181 -8.00 7.83 11.11
CA GLN A 181 -9.25 8.14 10.37
C GLN A 181 -9.77 6.94 9.58
N VAL A 182 -8.86 6.08 9.10
CA VAL A 182 -9.24 4.84 8.41
C VAL A 182 -9.27 3.61 9.33
N GLY A 183 -9.04 3.76 10.63
CA GLY A 183 -9.07 2.65 11.60
C GLY A 183 -7.81 1.77 11.60
N LEU A 184 -6.64 2.35 11.34
CA LEU A 184 -5.31 1.70 11.37
C LEU A 184 -4.45 2.12 12.57
N LYS A 185 -5.09 2.54 13.66
CA LYS A 185 -4.41 2.96 14.90
C LYS A 185 -3.38 1.95 15.42
N GLU A 186 -3.60 0.65 15.20
CA GLU A 186 -2.69 -0.40 15.69
C GLU A 186 -1.30 -0.42 15.02
N ILE A 187 -1.12 0.29 13.90
CA ILE A 187 0.13 0.36 13.15
C ILE A 187 0.64 1.79 12.94
N ASP A 188 -0.01 2.79 13.54
CA ASP A 188 0.29 4.20 13.28
C ASP A 188 1.68 4.64 13.76
N SER A 189 2.21 3.98 14.78
CA SER A 189 3.54 4.16 15.35
C SER A 189 4.61 3.21 14.80
N LYS A 190 4.27 2.40 13.78
CA LYS A 190 5.23 1.45 13.20
C LYS A 190 6.17 2.15 12.20
N PRO A 191 7.45 1.74 12.13
CA PRO A 191 8.42 2.39 11.26
C PRO A 191 8.10 2.13 9.78
N LEU A 192 8.40 3.12 8.94
CA LEU A 192 8.57 2.92 7.50
C LEU A 192 9.94 2.25 7.29
N VAL A 193 9.99 1.14 6.55
CA VAL A 193 11.23 0.39 6.34
C VAL A 193 11.47 0.16 4.85
N ASP A 194 12.73 0.21 4.45
CA ASP A 194 13.14 -0.21 3.11
C ASP A 194 13.24 -1.74 3.11
N CYS A 195 12.12 -2.36 2.74
CA CYS A 195 12.04 -3.80 2.67
C CYS A 195 12.33 -4.27 1.27
N CYS A 196 12.87 -5.48 1.30
CA CYS A 196 12.65 -6.51 0.33
C CYS A 196 13.60 -6.44 -0.84
N THR A 197 14.11 -7.61 -1.20
CA THR A 197 14.91 -7.80 -2.40
C THR A 197 14.08 -8.58 -3.40
N VAL A 198 13.96 -8.02 -4.61
CA VAL A 198 13.43 -8.75 -5.76
C VAL A 198 14.33 -9.95 -6.03
N GLU A 199 13.72 -11.09 -6.37
CA GLU A 199 14.46 -12.32 -6.74
C GLU A 199 14.98 -12.29 -8.18
#